data_AF-A0A4Q3ZE24-F1
#
_entry.id   AF-A0A4Q3ZE24-F1
#
_cell.length_a   1.000
_cell.length_b   1.000
_cell.length_c   1.000
_cell.angle_alpha   90.00
_cell.angle_beta   90.00
_cell.angle_gamma   90.00
#
_symmetry.space_group_name_H-M   'P 1'
#
loop_
_entity.id
_entity.type
_entity.pdbx_description
1 polymer ?
#
loop_
_entity_poly.entity_id
_entity_poly.type
_entity_poly.pdbx_seq_one_letter_code
_entity_poly.pdbx_strand_id
1 'polypeptide(L)'
;MTLPIEFSTEVAEARVEGRPLVALESTIITHGMPHPQNIETALRVEAEVRAAGAVPATIAVLAGRLHVGLEPAALEALARATDVAKLSRADFAICLARGGTGATTVAATMIAARLAGIGTFATGGIGGVHRGAENSFDISADLQELARTPVTVVCAGAKAILDLPKTFEVLETLGVPVIVHGQDEIPAFWSRSSGLPAPLRLDSAAEIARAQAMRSALGLPGGQLVANPIPVADEIPADILAPVIAQAQADAAAQGIAAKAVTPFLLGRIFELTEGRSLEANIALVLNNARLAAEIAREMTVDA
;
A
#
# COMPACT_ATOMS: atom_id res chain seq x y z
N MET A 1 28.61 6.69 -2.82
CA MET A 1 27.62 6.42 -3.89
C MET A 1 26.44 7.34 -3.66
N THR A 2 25.96 8.01 -4.71
CA THR A 2 24.69 8.76 -4.68
C THR A 2 23.58 7.85 -5.19
N LEU A 3 22.42 7.85 -4.54
CA LEU A 3 21.26 7.09 -5.01
C LEU A 3 20.79 7.68 -6.35
N PRO A 4 20.77 6.91 -7.47
CA PRO A 4 20.21 7.39 -8.72
C PRO A 4 18.68 7.42 -8.63
N ILE A 5 18.12 8.61 -8.41
CA ILE A 5 16.68 8.84 -8.46
C ILE A 5 16.33 9.49 -9.81
N GLU A 6 15.33 8.94 -10.48
CA GLU A 6 14.72 9.50 -11.68
C GLU A 6 13.28 9.87 -11.40
N PHE A 7 12.89 11.08 -11.79
CA PHE A 7 11.51 11.53 -11.73
C PHE A 7 10.94 11.49 -13.14
N SER A 8 9.70 11.02 -13.28
CA SER A 8 8.94 11.26 -14.51
C SER A 8 8.79 12.77 -14.77
N THR A 9 8.49 13.14 -16.01
CA THR A 9 8.30 14.53 -16.41
C THR A 9 7.25 15.22 -15.53
N GLU A 10 6.07 14.60 -15.37
CA GLU A 10 4.96 15.14 -14.57
C GLU A 10 5.34 15.32 -13.08
N VAL A 11 6.04 14.34 -12.50
CA VAL A 11 6.51 14.44 -11.11
C VAL A 11 7.59 15.51 -10.94
N ALA A 12 8.51 15.64 -11.89
CA ALA A 12 9.55 16.67 -11.84
C ALA A 12 8.94 18.08 -11.87
N GLU A 13 7.97 18.33 -12.75
CA GLU A 13 7.21 19.58 -12.83
C GLU A 13 6.44 19.85 -11.55
N ALA A 14 5.68 18.87 -11.06
CA ALA A 14 4.90 18.99 -9.83
C ALA A 14 5.74 19.36 -8.61
N ARG A 15 6.96 18.81 -8.51
CA ARG A 15 7.90 19.15 -7.43
C ARG A 15 8.39 20.58 -7.51
N VAL A 16 8.61 21.11 -8.71
CA VAL A 16 9.01 22.51 -8.91
C VAL A 16 7.85 23.47 -8.60
N GLU A 17 6.63 23.07 -8.97
CA GLU A 17 5.41 23.87 -8.79
C GLU A 17 4.81 23.77 -7.37
N GLY A 18 5.32 22.88 -6.52
CA GLY A 18 4.76 22.63 -5.19
C GLY A 18 3.38 21.92 -5.24
N ARG A 19 3.08 21.21 -6.33
CA ARG A 19 1.83 20.46 -6.48
C ARG A 19 1.83 19.21 -5.60
N PRO A 20 0.67 18.80 -5.06
CA PRO A 20 0.55 17.64 -4.20
C PRO A 20 0.87 16.36 -4.97
N LEU A 21 1.67 15.50 -4.35
CA LEU A 21 2.12 14.22 -4.91
C LEU A 21 1.59 13.07 -4.07
N VAL A 22 1.18 11.99 -4.74
CA VAL A 22 0.78 10.74 -4.10
C VAL A 22 1.67 9.63 -4.63
N ALA A 23 2.46 9.01 -3.76
CA ALA A 23 3.20 7.82 -4.12
C ALA A 23 2.25 6.64 -4.36
N LEU A 24 2.62 5.73 -5.26
CA LEU A 24 1.93 4.48 -5.54
C LEU A 24 2.96 3.34 -5.62
N GLU A 25 2.63 2.16 -5.08
CA GLU A 25 3.53 1.00 -5.13
C GLU A 25 3.46 0.28 -6.47
N SER A 26 4.49 -0.51 -6.79
CA SER A 26 4.51 -1.33 -8.01
C SER A 26 4.28 -2.82 -7.77
N THR A 27 4.35 -3.32 -6.53
CA THR A 27 4.11 -4.76 -6.26
C THR A 27 2.70 -5.17 -6.66
N ILE A 28 1.71 -4.28 -6.54
CA ILE A 28 0.33 -4.53 -6.99
C ILE A 28 0.27 -4.81 -8.50
N ILE A 29 1.18 -4.22 -9.28
CA ILE A 29 1.24 -4.32 -10.74
C ILE A 29 1.88 -5.65 -11.17
N THR A 30 2.96 -6.06 -10.51
CA THR A 30 3.77 -7.21 -10.96
C THR A 30 3.46 -8.51 -10.23
N HIS A 31 2.96 -8.45 -8.99
CA HIS A 31 2.71 -9.63 -8.14
C HIS A 31 1.31 -9.66 -7.54
N GLY A 32 0.53 -8.59 -7.68
CA GLY A 32 -0.79 -8.45 -7.07
C GLY A 32 -1.97 -8.72 -8.00
N MET A 33 -1.78 -8.54 -9.31
CA MET A 33 -2.85 -8.67 -10.31
C MET A 33 -2.33 -9.33 -11.59
N PRO A 34 -3.16 -10.12 -12.29
CA PRO A 34 -2.80 -10.67 -13.60
C PRO A 34 -2.82 -9.59 -14.69
N HIS A 35 -2.10 -9.84 -15.79
CA HIS A 35 -2.20 -9.04 -17.00
C HIS A 35 -3.46 -9.45 -17.81
N PRO A 36 -4.22 -8.50 -18.41
CA PRO A 36 -3.99 -7.05 -18.50
C PRO A 36 -4.56 -6.21 -17.34
N GLN A 37 -5.26 -6.82 -16.37
CA GLN A 37 -5.91 -6.09 -15.28
C GLN A 37 -4.92 -5.27 -14.44
N ASN A 38 -3.67 -5.73 -14.33
CA ASN A 38 -2.62 -5.03 -13.61
C ASN A 38 -2.35 -3.62 -14.15
N ILE A 39 -2.13 -3.47 -15.46
CA ILE A 39 -1.86 -2.17 -16.08
C ILE A 39 -3.12 -1.31 -16.16
N GLU A 40 -4.27 -1.92 -16.50
CA GLU A 40 -5.55 -1.21 -16.54
C GLU A 40 -5.87 -0.60 -15.18
N THR A 41 -5.63 -1.34 -14.09
CA THR A 41 -5.81 -0.85 -12.74
C THR A 41 -4.80 0.24 -12.39
N ALA A 42 -3.52 0.06 -12.70
CA ALA A 42 -2.50 1.08 -12.44
C ALA A 42 -2.85 2.42 -13.10
N LEU A 43 -3.24 2.39 -14.38
CA LEU A 43 -3.66 3.59 -15.13
C LEU A 43 -4.91 4.23 -14.53
N ARG A 44 -5.90 3.43 -14.12
CA ARG A 44 -7.11 3.94 -13.44
C ARG A 44 -6.78 4.59 -12.10
N VAL A 45 -5.89 3.99 -11.31
CA VAL A 45 -5.44 4.54 -10.03
C VAL A 45 -4.73 5.87 -10.25
N GLU A 46 -3.82 5.96 -11.23
CA GLU A 46 -3.18 7.22 -11.55
C GLU A 46 -4.19 8.29 -12.02
N ALA A 47 -5.20 7.90 -12.79
CA ALA A 47 -6.28 8.79 -13.21
C ALA A 47 -7.13 9.30 -12.04
N GLU A 48 -7.43 8.46 -11.03
CA GLU A 48 -8.14 8.89 -9.82
C GLU A 48 -7.34 9.91 -9.02
N VAL A 49 -6.03 9.71 -8.86
CA VAL A 49 -5.15 10.70 -8.20
C VAL A 49 -5.19 12.03 -8.93
N ARG A 50 -5.09 12.02 -10.27
CA ARG A 50 -5.17 13.24 -11.10
C ARG A 50 -6.53 13.92 -10.98
N ALA A 51 -7.62 13.16 -11.04
CA ALA A 51 -8.98 13.67 -10.92
C ALA A 51 -9.25 14.32 -9.55
N ALA A 52 -8.63 13.80 -8.48
CA ALA A 52 -8.70 14.36 -7.13
C ALA A 52 -7.74 15.56 -6.90
N GLY A 53 -6.98 15.96 -7.92
CA GLY A 53 -6.16 17.18 -7.91
C GLY A 53 -4.73 16.99 -7.39
N ALA A 54 -4.19 15.77 -7.42
CA ALA A 54 -2.79 15.49 -7.10
C ALA A 54 -2.07 14.82 -8.28
N VAL A 55 -0.75 14.68 -8.18
CA VAL A 55 0.10 14.05 -9.20
C VAL A 55 0.51 12.66 -8.72
N PRO A 56 0.21 11.58 -9.48
CA PRO A 56 0.60 10.23 -9.11
C PRO A 56 2.09 10.01 -9.35
N ALA A 57 2.72 9.30 -8.42
CA ALA A 57 4.11 8.88 -8.53
C ALA A 57 4.19 7.37 -8.29
N THR A 58 3.95 6.57 -9.33
CA THR A 58 4.21 5.12 -9.29
C THR A 58 5.72 4.88 -9.13
N ILE A 59 6.11 4.11 -8.11
CA ILE A 59 7.52 3.91 -7.72
C ILE A 59 7.98 2.50 -8.04
N ALA A 60 9.08 2.36 -8.77
CA ALA A 60 9.74 1.10 -9.06
C ALA A 60 11.27 1.26 -9.17
N VAL A 61 12.01 0.15 -9.12
CA VAL A 61 13.42 0.11 -9.50
C VAL A 61 13.52 -0.46 -10.90
N LEU A 62 14.12 0.27 -11.84
CA LEU A 62 14.37 -0.21 -13.20
C LEU A 62 15.88 -0.09 -13.47
N ALA A 63 16.52 -1.21 -13.84
CA ALA A 63 17.94 -1.25 -14.17
C ALA A 63 18.86 -0.57 -13.11
N GLY A 64 18.57 -0.75 -11.82
CA GLY A 64 19.32 -0.18 -10.69
C GLY A 64 19.04 1.28 -10.38
N ARG A 65 18.02 1.88 -10.99
CA ARG A 65 17.63 3.28 -10.80
C ARG A 65 16.28 3.33 -10.12
N LEU A 66 16.14 4.22 -9.13
CA LEU A 66 14.87 4.43 -8.43
C LEU A 66 14.03 5.40 -9.26
N HIS A 67 12.93 4.92 -9.84
CA HIS A 67 11.98 5.76 -10.55
C HIS A 67 10.86 6.20 -9.62
N VAL A 68 10.54 7.49 -9.66
CA VAL A 68 9.46 8.13 -8.91
C VAL A 68 8.51 8.81 -9.91
N GLY A 69 7.37 8.16 -10.13
CA GLY A 69 6.58 8.35 -11.34
C GLY A 69 7.20 7.55 -12.49
N LEU A 70 6.35 6.85 -13.24
CA LEU A 70 6.76 6.09 -14.42
C LEU A 70 6.19 6.77 -15.66
N GLU A 71 7.03 6.93 -16.68
CA GLU A 71 6.54 7.28 -18.00
C GLU A 71 5.65 6.14 -18.55
N PRO A 72 4.66 6.42 -19.41
CA PRO A 72 3.70 5.41 -19.88
C PRO A 72 4.35 4.13 -20.41
N ALA A 73 5.41 4.27 -21.22
CA ALA A 73 6.14 3.13 -21.78
C ALA A 73 6.86 2.30 -20.70
N ALA A 74 7.37 2.93 -19.63
CA ALA A 74 8.01 2.23 -18.53
C ALA A 74 7.00 1.48 -17.67
N LEU A 75 5.82 2.08 -17.44
CA LEU A 75 4.70 1.42 -16.77
C LEU A 75 4.20 0.20 -17.56
N GLU A 76 4.03 0.35 -18.87
CA GLU A 76 3.67 -0.75 -19.77
C GLU A 76 4.69 -1.88 -19.76
N ALA A 77 5.98 -1.53 -19.83
CA ALA A 77 7.06 -2.51 -19.77
C ALA A 77 7.07 -3.25 -18.43
N LEU A 78 6.90 -2.55 -17.31
CA LEU A 78 6.86 -3.14 -15.98
C LEU A 78 5.68 -4.11 -15.83
N ALA A 79 4.50 -3.76 -16.34
CA ALA A 79 3.31 -4.60 -16.25
C ALA A 79 3.39 -5.90 -17.07
N ARG A 80 4.30 -5.96 -18.06
CA ARG A 80 4.58 -7.16 -18.88
C ARG A 80 5.85 -7.89 -18.45
N ALA A 81 6.66 -7.28 -17.59
CA ALA A 81 7.95 -7.81 -17.22
C ALA A 81 7.79 -9.11 -16.42
N THR A 82 8.52 -10.14 -16.84
CA THR A 82 8.79 -11.33 -16.03
C THR A 82 10.04 -11.10 -15.18
N ASP A 83 10.21 -11.89 -14.12
CA ASP A 83 11.43 -11.85 -13.28
C ASP A 83 11.68 -10.53 -12.52
N VAL A 84 10.60 -9.80 -12.19
CA VAL A 84 10.66 -8.60 -11.37
C VAL A 84 10.82 -8.98 -9.89
N ALA A 85 11.90 -8.51 -9.26
CA ALA A 85 12.11 -8.73 -7.83
C ALA A 85 11.05 -8.01 -6.99
N LYS A 86 10.48 -8.68 -5.98
CA LYS A 86 9.61 -8.04 -4.97
C LYS A 86 10.48 -7.41 -3.89
N LEU A 87 10.58 -6.08 -3.90
CA LEU A 87 11.50 -5.31 -3.08
C LEU A 87 10.87 -4.83 -1.77
N SER A 88 11.49 -5.19 -0.66
CA SER A 88 11.22 -4.66 0.67
C SER A 88 12.49 -4.03 1.25
N ARG A 89 12.45 -3.55 2.49
CA ARG A 89 13.56 -2.82 3.13
C ARG A 89 14.90 -3.57 3.05
N ALA A 90 14.90 -4.89 3.22
CA ALA A 90 16.11 -5.71 3.31
C ALA A 90 16.84 -5.93 1.98
N ASP A 91 16.15 -5.87 0.85
CA ASP A 91 16.70 -6.19 -0.47
C ASP A 91 16.72 -5.00 -1.44
N PHE A 92 16.04 -3.90 -1.09
CA PHE A 92 15.96 -2.68 -1.90
C PHE A 92 17.34 -2.14 -2.32
N ALA A 93 18.27 -1.98 -1.35
CA ALA A 93 19.62 -1.49 -1.62
C ALA A 93 20.45 -2.46 -2.49
N ILE A 94 20.25 -3.77 -2.33
CA ILE A 94 20.96 -4.79 -3.12
C ILE A 94 20.50 -4.76 -4.58
N CYS A 95 19.20 -4.61 -4.82
CA CYS A 95 18.65 -4.50 -6.17
C CYS A 95 19.21 -3.28 -6.90
N LEU A 96 19.19 -2.10 -6.24
CA LEU A 96 19.76 -0.87 -6.76
C LEU A 96 21.25 -1.03 -7.10
N ALA A 97 22.05 -1.55 -6.16
CA ALA A 97 23.49 -1.70 -6.34
C ALA A 97 23.89 -2.68 -7.46
N ARG A 98 23.03 -3.66 -7.78
CA ARG A 98 23.28 -4.67 -8.81
C ARG A 98 22.77 -4.29 -10.19
N GLY A 99 22.13 -3.14 -10.36
CA GLY A 99 21.50 -2.82 -11.65
C GLY A 99 20.21 -3.60 -11.90
N GLY A 100 19.54 -4.12 -10.86
CA GLY A 100 18.37 -4.97 -11.00
C GLY A 100 17.08 -4.20 -11.31
N THR A 101 16.03 -4.94 -11.68
CA THR A 101 14.65 -4.44 -11.79
C THR A 101 13.79 -5.05 -10.69
N GLY A 102 12.98 -4.23 -10.03
CA GLY A 102 12.13 -4.70 -8.95
C GLY A 102 10.97 -3.77 -8.63
N ALA A 103 9.88 -4.39 -8.23
CA ALA A 103 8.67 -3.73 -7.78
C ALA A 103 8.75 -3.46 -6.28
N THR A 104 8.39 -2.25 -5.87
CA THR A 104 8.43 -1.84 -4.47
C THR A 104 7.18 -2.30 -3.74
N THR A 105 7.36 -2.94 -2.58
CA THR A 105 6.31 -3.19 -1.58
C THR A 105 6.05 -1.92 -0.80
N VAL A 106 4.99 -1.88 0.02
CA VAL A 106 4.68 -0.78 0.95
C VAL A 106 5.94 -0.26 1.66
N ALA A 107 6.72 -1.11 2.33
CA ALA A 107 7.95 -0.66 3.00
C ALA A 107 8.95 0.03 2.05
N ALA A 108 9.23 -0.56 0.89
CA ALA A 108 10.18 0.04 -0.06
C ALA A 108 9.62 1.33 -0.70
N THR A 109 8.32 1.39 -0.97
CA THR A 109 7.64 2.58 -1.49
C THR A 109 7.68 3.72 -0.49
N MET A 110 7.48 3.45 0.81
CA MET A 110 7.60 4.47 1.86
C MET A 110 9.01 5.06 1.90
N ILE A 111 10.04 4.22 1.88
CA ILE A 111 11.44 4.68 1.84
C ILE A 111 11.68 5.58 0.63
N ALA A 112 11.25 5.13 -0.55
CA ALA A 112 11.42 5.88 -1.80
C ALA A 112 10.65 7.21 -1.80
N ALA A 113 9.39 7.21 -1.34
CA ALA A 113 8.56 8.41 -1.22
C ALA A 113 9.22 9.44 -0.29
N ARG A 114 9.73 9.00 0.87
CA ARG A 114 10.45 9.86 1.81
C ARG A 114 11.70 10.49 1.21
N LEU A 115 12.46 9.72 0.42
CA LEU A 115 13.66 10.20 -0.28
C LEU A 115 13.33 11.16 -1.43
N ALA A 116 12.14 11.01 -2.02
CA ALA A 116 11.61 11.89 -3.06
C ALA A 116 10.95 13.18 -2.52
N GLY A 117 10.71 13.26 -1.20
CA GLY A 117 9.98 14.36 -0.57
C GLY A 117 8.46 14.24 -0.68
N ILE A 118 7.93 13.04 -0.87
CA ILE A 118 6.49 12.76 -0.97
C ILE A 118 5.98 12.29 0.39
N GLY A 119 4.97 12.98 0.94
CA GLY A 119 4.41 12.72 2.28
C GLY A 119 3.22 11.75 2.33
N THR A 120 2.62 11.42 1.18
CA THR A 120 1.40 10.59 1.10
C THR A 120 1.57 9.44 0.13
N PHE A 121 1.03 8.27 0.48
CA PHE A 121 1.12 7.03 -0.29
C PHE A 121 -0.22 6.30 -0.26
N ALA A 122 -0.74 5.89 -1.43
CA ALA A 122 -1.90 5.02 -1.54
C ALA A 122 -1.54 3.59 -1.95
N THR A 123 -2.13 2.60 -1.29
CA THR A 123 -2.06 1.17 -1.66
C THR A 123 -3.43 0.52 -1.45
N GLY A 124 -3.59 -0.73 -1.89
CA GLY A 124 -4.76 -1.52 -1.53
C GLY A 124 -4.81 -1.82 -0.02
N GLY A 125 -3.74 -2.39 0.53
CA GLY A 125 -3.72 -2.86 1.92
C GLY A 125 -2.29 -3.16 2.37
N ILE A 126 -1.95 -2.88 3.62
CA ILE A 126 -0.60 -3.16 4.13
C ILE A 126 -0.37 -4.66 4.38
N GLY A 127 0.90 -5.07 4.40
CA GLY A 127 1.28 -6.31 5.09
C GLY A 127 1.14 -6.17 6.61
N GLY A 128 1.33 -7.26 7.34
CA GLY A 128 1.17 -7.26 8.79
C GLY A 128 1.68 -8.54 9.43
N VAL A 129 1.11 -8.88 10.58
CA VAL A 129 1.40 -10.14 11.27
C VAL A 129 0.66 -11.26 10.57
N HIS A 130 1.36 -12.31 10.13
CA HIS A 130 0.70 -13.46 9.52
C HIS A 130 0.06 -14.36 10.59
N ARG A 131 -0.98 -15.11 10.22
CA ARG A 131 -1.57 -16.11 11.12
C ARG A 131 -0.52 -17.17 11.47
N GLY A 132 -0.36 -17.48 12.75
CA GLY A 132 0.66 -18.40 13.26
C GLY A 132 2.03 -17.75 13.51
N ALA A 133 2.17 -16.43 13.40
CA ALA A 133 3.41 -15.69 13.64
C ALA A 133 3.97 -15.85 15.08
N GLU A 134 3.16 -16.26 16.05
CA GLU A 134 3.61 -16.65 17.39
C GLU A 134 4.62 -17.82 17.37
N ASN A 135 4.61 -18.63 16.30
CA ASN A 135 5.56 -19.72 16.09
C ASN A 135 6.56 -19.41 14.98
N SER A 136 6.12 -18.78 13.89
CA SER A 136 6.95 -18.58 12.68
C SER A 136 7.71 -17.25 12.65
N PHE A 137 7.25 -16.25 13.41
CA PHE A 137 7.71 -14.87 13.38
C PHE A 137 7.58 -14.22 11.98
N ASP A 138 6.64 -14.71 11.16
CA ASP A 138 6.33 -14.13 9.84
C ASP A 138 5.54 -12.83 10.00
N ILE A 139 6.28 -11.72 10.08
CA ILE A 139 5.76 -10.38 10.31
C ILE A 139 6.30 -9.45 9.22
N SER A 140 5.42 -8.74 8.54
CA SER A 140 5.80 -7.82 7.46
C SER A 140 6.70 -6.69 7.96
N ALA A 141 7.73 -6.38 7.16
CA ALA A 141 8.58 -5.22 7.36
C ALA A 141 7.82 -3.88 7.26
N ASP A 142 6.62 -3.88 6.65
CA ASP A 142 5.76 -2.70 6.53
C ASP A 142 5.46 -2.06 7.90
N LEU A 143 5.25 -2.87 8.95
CA LEU A 143 4.92 -2.37 10.29
C LEU A 143 6.08 -1.58 10.90
N GLN A 144 7.30 -2.08 10.71
CA GLN A 144 8.52 -1.38 11.13
C GLN A 144 8.79 -0.14 10.29
N GLU A 145 8.44 -0.15 9.01
CA GLU A 145 8.62 1.01 8.14
C GLU A 145 7.66 2.15 8.52
N LEU A 146 6.39 1.83 8.83
CA LEU A 146 5.42 2.77 9.38
C LEU A 146 5.94 3.47 10.64
N ALA A 147 6.63 2.74 11.51
CA ALA A 147 7.21 3.29 12.74
C ALA A 147 8.41 4.23 12.51
N ARG A 148 9.00 4.24 11.30
CA ARG A 148 10.28 4.92 11.03
C ARG A 148 10.17 6.04 10.01
N THR A 149 9.33 5.84 9.01
CA THR A 149 9.29 6.70 7.82
C THR A 149 8.06 7.58 7.83
N PRO A 150 8.20 8.93 7.87
CA PRO A 150 7.09 9.87 8.00
C PRO A 150 6.33 10.04 6.67
N VAL A 151 5.58 9.00 6.32
CA VAL A 151 4.68 8.96 5.15
C VAL A 151 3.30 8.50 5.65
N THR A 152 2.26 9.24 5.28
CA THR A 152 0.87 8.84 5.53
C THR A 152 0.48 7.77 4.52
N VAL A 153 0.16 6.58 4.99
CA VAL A 153 -0.22 5.44 4.14
C VAL A 153 -1.74 5.26 4.19
N VAL A 154 -2.39 5.44 3.04
CA VAL A 154 -3.84 5.25 2.88
C VAL A 154 -4.09 3.88 2.26
N CYS A 155 -4.87 3.05 2.95
CA CYS A 155 -5.20 1.69 2.49
C CYS A 155 -6.51 1.18 3.09
N ALA A 156 -7.02 0.03 2.63
CA ALA A 156 -8.21 -0.61 3.20
C ALA A 156 -7.91 -1.44 4.45
N GLY A 157 -7.02 -0.94 5.32
CA GLY A 157 -6.47 -1.70 6.44
C GLY A 157 -5.39 -2.71 6.04
N ALA A 158 -5.15 -3.70 6.91
CA ALA A 158 -4.24 -4.81 6.60
C ALA A 158 -4.98 -5.87 5.78
N LYS A 159 -4.26 -6.56 4.86
CA LYS A 159 -4.86 -7.61 4.02
C LYS A 159 -5.57 -8.67 4.87
N ALA A 160 -6.82 -9.03 4.51
CA ALA A 160 -7.68 -9.93 5.30
C ALA A 160 -7.11 -11.33 5.57
N ILE A 161 -6.09 -11.74 4.80
CA ILE A 161 -5.37 -13.01 4.96
C ILE A 161 -4.44 -13.04 6.19
N LEU A 162 -4.23 -11.89 6.84
CA LEU A 162 -3.34 -11.70 7.98
C LEU A 162 -4.05 -11.99 9.32
N ASP A 163 -3.30 -11.88 10.41
CA ASP A 163 -3.81 -11.82 11.78
C ASP A 163 -4.05 -10.34 12.13
N LEU A 164 -5.29 -9.88 11.93
CA LEU A 164 -5.64 -8.47 12.12
C LEU A 164 -5.45 -8.02 13.58
N PRO A 165 -5.96 -8.73 14.61
CA PRO A 165 -5.71 -8.34 16.00
C PRO A 165 -4.22 -8.16 16.30
N LYS A 166 -3.38 -9.15 15.97
CA LYS A 166 -1.93 -9.04 16.23
C LYS A 166 -1.27 -7.93 15.41
N THR A 167 -1.74 -7.66 14.20
CA THR A 167 -1.20 -6.58 13.36
C THR A 167 -1.39 -5.21 14.03
N PHE A 168 -2.58 -4.94 14.56
CA PHE A 168 -2.86 -3.65 15.18
C PHE A 168 -2.23 -3.51 16.57
N GLU A 169 -2.11 -4.60 17.34
CA GLU A 169 -1.32 -4.62 18.58
C GLU A 169 0.17 -4.32 18.36
N VAL A 170 0.76 -4.84 17.28
CA VAL A 170 2.15 -4.51 16.91
C VAL A 170 2.27 -3.05 16.51
N LEU A 171 1.32 -2.49 15.76
CA LEU A 171 1.31 -1.07 15.38
C LEU A 171 1.17 -0.16 16.61
N GLU A 172 0.32 -0.52 17.56
CA GLU A 172 0.21 0.17 18.85
C GLU A 172 1.55 0.14 19.60
N THR A 173 2.16 -1.05 19.74
CA THR A 173 3.47 -1.23 20.39
C THR A 173 4.56 -0.37 19.74
N LEU A 174 4.51 -0.20 18.42
CA LEU A 174 5.44 0.61 17.64
C LEU A 174 5.12 2.12 17.66
N GLY A 175 4.02 2.53 18.29
CA GLY A 175 3.58 3.93 18.35
C GLY A 175 3.11 4.47 16.99
N VAL A 176 2.63 3.60 16.10
CA VAL A 176 2.06 3.99 14.80
C VAL A 176 0.57 4.30 14.99
N PRO A 177 0.11 5.54 14.67
CA PRO A 177 -1.31 5.84 14.69
C PRO A 177 -2.06 5.02 13.62
N VAL A 178 -3.13 4.36 14.04
CA VAL A 178 -4.09 3.69 13.15
C VAL A 178 -5.38 4.49 13.16
N ILE A 179 -5.62 5.22 12.08
CA ILE A 179 -6.74 6.13 11.91
C ILE A 179 -7.73 5.49 10.93
N VAL A 180 -8.95 5.25 11.37
CA VAL A 180 -10.04 4.83 10.49
C VAL A 180 -10.75 6.06 9.95
N HIS A 181 -10.97 6.09 8.63
CA HIS A 181 -11.69 7.18 7.98
C HIS A 181 -13.20 6.93 8.02
N GLY A 182 -13.95 7.82 8.68
CA GLY A 182 -15.40 7.89 8.56
C GLY A 182 -16.21 6.77 9.26
N GLN A 183 -15.58 5.87 10.02
CA GLN A 183 -16.29 4.83 10.78
C GLN A 183 -15.55 4.40 12.05
N ASP A 184 -16.26 3.69 12.95
CA ASP A 184 -15.77 3.31 14.28
C ASP A 184 -15.13 1.92 14.34
N GLU A 185 -14.89 1.31 13.18
CA GLU A 185 -14.39 -0.05 13.08
C GLU A 185 -13.30 -0.18 12.02
N ILE A 186 -12.28 -0.98 12.29
CA ILE A 186 -11.21 -1.23 11.32
C ILE A 186 -11.76 -2.03 10.13
N PRO A 187 -11.52 -1.60 8.87
CA PRO A 187 -11.85 -2.41 7.70
C PRO A 187 -10.91 -3.62 7.54
N ALA A 188 -11.45 -4.73 7.07
CA ALA A 188 -10.73 -5.95 6.74
C ALA A 188 -10.52 -6.08 5.22
N PHE A 189 -9.86 -5.09 4.61
CA PHE A 189 -9.51 -5.09 3.19
C PHE A 189 -10.75 -5.12 2.27
N TRP A 190 -11.23 -6.31 1.89
CA TRP A 190 -12.44 -6.50 1.07
C TRP A 190 -13.74 -6.29 1.83
N SER A 191 -13.71 -6.31 3.17
CA SER A 191 -14.89 -6.12 4.02
C SER A 191 -14.77 -4.80 4.77
N ARG A 192 -15.86 -4.07 4.90
CA ARG A 192 -15.88 -2.82 5.68
C ARG A 192 -15.71 -3.05 7.17
N SER A 193 -16.04 -4.25 7.65
CA SER A 193 -16.02 -4.65 9.05
C SER A 193 -15.03 -5.80 9.27
N SER A 194 -14.25 -5.71 10.35
CA SER A 194 -13.33 -6.75 10.85
C SER A 194 -13.75 -7.31 12.23
N GLY A 195 -14.71 -6.67 12.89
CA GLY A 195 -15.05 -6.86 14.29
C GLY A 195 -14.14 -6.12 15.28
N LEU A 196 -13.15 -5.35 14.80
CA LEU A 196 -12.18 -4.65 15.65
C LEU A 196 -12.48 -3.15 15.72
N PRO A 197 -12.58 -2.54 16.92
CA PRO A 197 -12.86 -1.12 17.05
C PRO A 197 -11.73 -0.27 16.45
N ALA A 198 -12.08 0.86 15.87
CA ALA A 198 -11.12 1.85 15.39
C ALA A 198 -10.29 2.41 16.57
N PRO A 199 -8.94 2.30 16.57
CA PRO A 199 -8.12 2.88 17.64
C PRO A 199 -8.23 4.41 17.66
N LEU A 200 -8.29 5.01 16.48
CA LEU A 200 -8.56 6.42 16.24
C LEU A 200 -9.53 6.54 15.06
N ARG A 201 -10.41 7.55 15.10
CA ARG A 201 -11.27 7.92 13.98
C ARG A 201 -11.04 9.39 13.63
N LEU A 202 -10.92 9.68 12.34
CA LEU A 202 -11.00 11.03 11.78
C LEU A 202 -11.94 11.00 10.58
N ASP A 203 -12.67 12.08 10.34
CA ASP A 203 -13.75 12.10 9.34
C ASP A 203 -13.37 12.91 8.09
N SER A 204 -12.26 13.66 8.11
CA SER A 204 -11.82 14.49 6.98
C SER A 204 -10.33 14.39 6.65
N ALA A 205 -10.00 14.59 5.36
CA ALA A 205 -8.62 14.68 4.88
C ALA A 205 -7.80 15.77 5.60
N ALA A 206 -8.44 16.91 5.91
CA ALA A 206 -7.81 18.02 6.61
C ALA A 206 -7.40 17.67 8.05
N GLU A 207 -8.22 16.90 8.77
CA GLU A 207 -7.84 16.41 10.10
C GLU A 207 -6.66 15.45 10.04
N ILE A 208 -6.65 14.55 9.06
CA ILE A 208 -5.58 13.57 8.84
C ILE A 208 -4.26 14.28 8.51
N ALA A 209 -4.30 15.31 7.66
CA ALA A 209 -3.14 16.12 7.32
C ALA A 209 -2.60 16.87 8.55
N ARG A 210 -3.47 17.52 9.33
CA ARG A 210 -3.08 18.20 10.58
C ARG A 210 -2.48 17.25 11.62
N ALA A 211 -2.98 16.01 11.72
CA ALA A 211 -2.43 15.01 12.62
C ALA A 211 -0.97 14.66 12.26
N GLN A 212 -0.66 14.50 10.97
CA GLN A 212 0.71 14.24 10.50
C GLN A 212 1.63 15.46 10.73
N ALA A 213 1.13 16.67 10.48
CA ALA A 213 1.86 17.91 10.74
C ALA A 213 2.21 18.03 12.23
N MET A 214 1.25 17.76 13.12
CA MET A 214 1.46 17.78 14.57
C MET A 214 2.45 16.69 15.03
N ARG A 215 2.38 15.47 14.47
CA ARG A 215 3.38 14.43 14.74
C ARG A 215 4.79 14.89 14.42
N SER A 216 4.94 15.58 13.29
CA SER A 216 6.22 16.12 12.85
C SER A 216 6.70 17.23 13.78
N ALA A 217 5.80 18.13 14.21
CA ALA A 217 6.10 19.20 15.17
C ALA A 217 6.52 18.66 16.57
N LEU A 218 5.96 17.52 17.00
CA LEU A 218 6.33 16.84 18.24
C LEU A 218 7.67 16.07 18.13
N GLY A 219 8.26 15.97 16.94
CA GLY A 219 9.47 15.17 16.71
C GLY A 219 9.24 13.66 16.79
N LEU A 220 8.00 13.20 16.64
CA LEU A 220 7.68 11.76 16.66
C LEU A 220 8.11 11.09 15.34
N PRO A 221 8.95 10.04 15.38
CA PRO A 221 9.43 9.37 14.18
C PRO A 221 8.36 8.45 13.59
N GLY A 222 8.30 8.30 12.27
CA GLY A 222 7.32 7.44 11.60
C GLY A 222 6.12 8.18 11.00
N GLY A 223 5.33 7.44 10.23
CA GLY A 223 4.14 7.90 9.55
C GLY A 223 2.87 7.63 10.34
N GLN A 224 1.76 7.52 9.61
CA GLN A 224 0.46 7.12 10.13
C GLN A 224 -0.23 6.20 9.13
N LEU A 225 -1.04 5.27 9.63
CA LEU A 225 -1.87 4.39 8.82
C LEU A 225 -3.28 4.95 8.78
N VAL A 226 -3.78 5.25 7.58
CA VAL A 226 -5.17 5.67 7.35
C VAL A 226 -5.91 4.50 6.72
N ALA A 227 -6.73 3.84 7.53
CA ALA A 227 -7.59 2.75 7.11
C ALA A 227 -8.90 3.30 6.54
N ASN A 228 -9.04 3.25 5.21
CA ASN A 228 -10.17 3.72 4.44
C ASN A 228 -11.05 2.54 4.01
N PRO A 229 -12.27 2.39 4.55
CA PRO A 229 -13.14 1.27 4.22
C PRO A 229 -13.50 1.23 2.74
N ILE A 230 -13.50 0.03 2.15
CA ILE A 230 -14.03 -0.18 0.79
C ILE A 230 -15.47 0.36 0.67
N PRO A 231 -15.89 0.93 -0.47
CA PRO A 231 -17.28 1.40 -0.62
C PRO A 231 -18.30 0.27 -0.39
N VAL A 232 -19.46 0.62 0.18
CA VAL A 232 -20.51 -0.36 0.55
C VAL A 232 -20.95 -1.23 -0.62
N ALA A 233 -21.06 -0.65 -1.82
CA ALA A 233 -21.50 -1.36 -3.01
C ALA A 233 -20.49 -2.39 -3.53
N ASP A 234 -19.22 -2.26 -3.14
CA ASP A 234 -18.10 -3.05 -3.66
C ASP A 234 -17.57 -4.08 -2.65
N GLU A 235 -18.09 -4.08 -1.42
CA GLU A 235 -17.59 -4.95 -0.37
C GLU A 235 -17.97 -6.42 -0.58
N ILE A 236 -17.11 -7.31 -0.10
CA ILE A 236 -17.48 -8.69 0.16
C ILE A 236 -17.60 -8.84 1.68
N PRO A 237 -18.79 -9.12 2.22
CA PRO A 237 -19.00 -9.31 3.65
C PRO A 237 -18.03 -10.31 4.29
N ALA A 238 -17.61 -10.02 5.53
CA ALA A 238 -16.58 -10.79 6.23
C ALA A 238 -16.99 -12.24 6.49
N ASP A 239 -18.27 -12.49 6.76
CA ASP A 239 -18.87 -13.81 6.95
C ASP A 239 -18.83 -14.65 5.67
N ILE A 240 -18.94 -14.02 4.49
CA ILE A 240 -18.78 -14.67 3.19
C ILE A 240 -17.31 -15.01 2.92
N LEU A 241 -16.37 -14.11 3.25
CA LEU A 241 -14.94 -14.31 3.00
C LEU A 241 -14.24 -15.24 4.00
N ALA A 242 -14.72 -15.30 5.24
CA ALA A 242 -14.10 -16.12 6.29
C ALA A 242 -13.85 -17.58 5.88
N PRO A 243 -14.83 -18.34 5.34
CA PRO A 243 -14.58 -19.72 4.90
C PRO A 243 -13.62 -19.80 3.70
N VAL A 244 -13.67 -18.83 2.79
CA VAL A 244 -12.77 -18.77 1.62
C VAL A 244 -11.32 -18.56 2.03
N ILE A 245 -11.08 -17.62 2.95
CA ILE A 245 -9.73 -17.34 3.49
C ILE A 245 -9.21 -18.56 4.25
N ALA A 246 -10.06 -19.22 5.05
CA ALA A 246 -9.68 -20.43 5.78
C ALA A 246 -9.26 -21.56 4.83
N GLN A 247 -10.01 -21.77 3.74
CA GLN A 247 -9.64 -22.76 2.71
C GLN A 247 -8.32 -22.41 2.03
N ALA A 248 -8.13 -21.15 1.61
CA ALA A 248 -6.89 -20.73 0.96
C ALA A 248 -5.65 -20.91 1.88
N GLN A 249 -5.81 -20.67 3.18
CA GLN A 249 -4.75 -20.90 4.17
C GLN A 249 -4.44 -22.38 4.36
N ALA A 250 -5.46 -23.24 4.40
CA ALA A 250 -5.27 -24.69 4.45
C ALA A 250 -4.53 -25.19 3.19
N ASP A 251 -4.89 -24.69 2.01
CA ASP A 251 -4.23 -25.02 0.75
C ASP A 251 -2.75 -24.60 0.75
N ALA A 252 -2.44 -23.41 1.26
CA ALA A 252 -1.06 -22.91 1.39
C ALA A 252 -0.22 -23.79 2.32
N ALA A 253 -0.79 -24.17 3.48
CA ALA A 253 -0.13 -25.02 4.46
C ALA A 253 0.13 -26.43 3.90
N ALA A 254 -0.84 -27.03 3.21
CA ALA A 254 -0.70 -28.34 2.59
C ALA A 254 0.40 -28.38 1.52
N GLN A 255 0.66 -27.25 0.85
CA GLN A 255 1.70 -27.11 -0.17
C GLN A 255 3.04 -26.58 0.38
N GLY A 256 3.13 -26.28 1.68
CA GLY A 256 4.34 -25.75 2.30
C GLY A 256 4.75 -24.35 1.80
N ILE A 257 3.78 -23.53 1.33
CA ILE A 257 4.05 -22.17 0.87
C ILE A 257 4.31 -21.26 2.07
N ALA A 258 5.44 -20.54 2.07
CA ALA A 258 5.88 -19.73 3.21
C ALA A 258 6.51 -18.38 2.80
N ALA A 259 6.64 -17.49 3.79
CA ALA A 259 7.33 -16.21 3.70
C ALA A 259 6.87 -15.38 2.48
N LYS A 260 7.80 -14.85 1.68
CA LYS A 260 7.48 -13.94 0.56
C LYS A 260 6.51 -14.52 -0.49
N ALA A 261 6.42 -15.85 -0.59
CA ALA A 261 5.53 -16.54 -1.52
C ALA A 261 4.09 -16.70 -1.00
N VAL A 262 3.84 -16.53 0.30
CA VAL A 262 2.53 -16.80 0.91
C VAL A 262 1.47 -15.81 0.47
N THR A 263 1.77 -14.50 0.44
CA THR A 263 0.77 -13.49 0.06
C THR A 263 0.33 -13.63 -1.39
N PRO A 264 1.22 -13.73 -2.40
CA PRO A 264 0.79 -13.92 -3.79
C PRO A 264 -0.04 -15.19 -3.98
N PHE A 265 0.36 -16.30 -3.34
CA PHE A 265 -0.40 -17.54 -3.38
C PHE A 265 -1.81 -17.39 -2.81
N LEU A 266 -1.94 -16.81 -1.62
CA LEU A 266 -3.24 -16.65 -0.95
C LEU A 266 -4.18 -15.74 -1.75
N LEU A 267 -3.67 -14.64 -2.32
CA LEU A 267 -4.48 -13.76 -3.16
C LEU A 267 -4.94 -14.46 -4.45
N GLY A 268 -4.06 -15.22 -5.11
CA GLY A 268 -4.42 -16.00 -6.29
C GLY A 268 -5.46 -17.08 -5.97
N ARG A 269 -5.31 -17.77 -4.84
CA ARG A 269 -6.27 -18.80 -4.43
C ARG A 269 -7.64 -18.22 -4.07
N ILE A 270 -7.68 -17.07 -3.39
CA ILE A 270 -8.93 -16.37 -3.09
C ILE A 270 -9.59 -15.85 -4.37
N PHE A 271 -8.81 -15.37 -5.35
CA PHE A 271 -9.32 -15.00 -6.67
C PHE A 271 -10.08 -16.15 -7.33
N GLU A 272 -9.48 -17.35 -7.37
CA GLU A 272 -10.13 -18.56 -7.91
C GLU A 272 -11.41 -18.91 -7.13
N LEU A 273 -11.32 -18.97 -5.80
CA LEU A 273 -12.44 -19.37 -4.92
C LEU A 273 -13.60 -18.36 -4.90
N THR A 274 -13.36 -17.13 -5.32
CA THR A 274 -14.38 -16.07 -5.42
C THR A 274 -14.82 -15.79 -6.85
N GLU A 275 -14.37 -16.59 -7.81
CA GLU A 275 -14.66 -16.43 -9.25
C GLU A 275 -14.37 -15.00 -9.74
N GLY A 276 -13.29 -14.39 -9.23
CA GLY A 276 -12.85 -13.05 -9.61
C GLY A 276 -13.43 -11.88 -8.80
N ARG A 277 -14.48 -12.09 -7.98
CA ARG A 277 -15.09 -11.01 -7.18
C ARG A 277 -14.10 -10.31 -6.24
N SER A 278 -13.14 -11.05 -5.68
CA SER A 278 -12.11 -10.46 -4.83
C SER A 278 -11.16 -9.51 -5.58
N LEU A 279 -10.95 -9.70 -6.89
CA LEU A 279 -10.19 -8.76 -7.71
C LEU A 279 -11.00 -7.50 -8.00
N GLU A 280 -12.29 -7.62 -8.30
CA GLU A 280 -13.18 -6.47 -8.49
C GLU A 280 -13.22 -5.58 -7.24
N ALA A 281 -13.43 -6.19 -6.08
CA ALA A 281 -13.39 -5.49 -4.78
C ALA A 281 -11.99 -4.88 -4.51
N ASN A 282 -10.91 -5.59 -4.87
CA ASN A 282 -9.55 -5.08 -4.72
C ASN A 282 -9.26 -3.84 -5.61
N ILE A 283 -9.84 -3.80 -6.81
CA ILE A 283 -9.77 -2.64 -7.70
C ILE A 283 -10.57 -1.48 -7.11
N ALA A 284 -11.80 -1.72 -6.65
CA ALA A 284 -12.64 -0.68 -6.06
C ALA A 284 -11.98 -0.02 -4.83
N LEU A 285 -11.42 -0.81 -3.92
CA LEU A 285 -10.75 -0.28 -2.74
C LEU A 285 -9.50 0.53 -3.08
N VAL A 286 -8.70 0.14 -4.09
CA VAL A 286 -7.46 0.88 -4.39
C VAL A 286 -7.75 2.22 -5.05
N LEU A 287 -8.80 2.29 -5.88
CA LEU A 287 -9.30 3.54 -6.45
C LEU A 287 -9.83 4.47 -5.34
N ASN A 288 -10.58 3.91 -4.38
CA ASN A 288 -11.08 4.68 -3.24
C ASN A 288 -9.93 5.23 -2.38
N ASN A 289 -8.90 4.43 -2.13
CA ASN A 289 -7.72 4.84 -1.36
C ASN A 289 -6.90 5.91 -2.09
N ALA A 290 -6.75 5.80 -3.41
CA ALA A 290 -6.04 6.77 -4.24
C ALA A 290 -6.70 8.15 -4.18
N ARG A 291 -8.04 8.18 -4.23
CA ARG A 291 -8.82 9.42 -4.10
C ARG A 291 -8.60 10.09 -2.75
N LEU A 292 -8.78 9.36 -1.64
CA LEU A 292 -8.58 9.91 -0.30
C LEU A 292 -7.12 10.36 -0.08
N ALA A 293 -6.14 9.61 -0.59
CA ALA A 293 -4.74 10.00 -0.52
C ALA A 293 -4.45 11.31 -1.25
N ALA A 294 -5.06 11.55 -2.41
CA ALA A 294 -4.92 12.80 -3.14
C ALA A 294 -5.56 13.98 -2.39
N GLU A 295 -6.72 13.77 -1.76
CA GLU A 295 -7.34 14.77 -0.89
C GLU A 295 -6.43 15.13 0.30
N ILE A 296 -5.88 14.12 0.99
CA ILE A 296 -4.92 14.35 2.10
C ILE A 296 -3.66 15.07 1.61
N ALA A 297 -3.11 14.68 0.46
CA ALA A 297 -1.91 15.31 -0.09
C ALA A 297 -2.13 16.80 -0.39
N ARG A 298 -3.31 17.18 -0.90
CA ARG A 298 -3.68 18.57 -1.12
C ARG A 298 -3.68 19.38 0.19
N GLU A 299 -4.28 18.84 1.24
CA GLU A 299 -4.31 19.49 2.56
C GLU A 299 -2.89 19.63 3.14
N MET A 300 -2.00 18.65 2.92
CA MET A 300 -0.60 18.75 3.36
C MET A 300 0.22 19.81 2.61
N THR A 301 -0.14 20.16 1.38
CA THR A 301 0.55 21.22 0.62
C THR A 301 0.08 22.64 0.93
N VAL A 302 -1.12 22.80 1.52
CA VAL A 302 -1.66 24.13 1.87
C VAL A 302 -0.97 24.71 3.12
N ASP A 303 -0.43 23.86 3.98
CA ASP A 303 0.21 24.23 5.26
C ASP A 303 1.76 24.18 5.23
N ALA A 304 2.39 23.91 4.08
CA ALA A 304 3.85 23.79 3.89
C ALA A 304 4.51 25.08 3.42
#